data_AF-A0A5N8HJ43-F1
#
_entry.id   AF-A0A5N8HJ43-F1
#
_cell.length_a   1.000
_cell.length_b   1.000
_cell.length_c   1.000
_cell.angle_alpha   90.00
_cell.angle_beta   90.00
_cell.angle_gamma   90.00
#
_symmetry.space_group_name_H-M   'P 1'
#
loop_
_entity.id
_entity.type
_entity.pdbx_description
1 polymer ?
#
loop_
_entity_poly.entity_id
_entity_poly.type
_entity_poly.pdbx_seq_one_letter_code
_entity_poly.pdbx_strand_id
1 'polypeptide(L)'
;MRQTLYDGYLVIFALAQAVILLMLTPLFTGISRQIRARMHSRRGPGIWQDYRDIHKLFKRQEVAPISSGLMFRLMPWVLISSMLVLAMAIPLFITVSPFAGGGDLITLIYLLALFRFFFALSGLDTG
;
A
#
# COMPACT_ATOMS: atom_id res chain seq x y z
N MET A 1 8.02 33.18 -0.73
CA MET A 1 9.12 32.43 -0.08
C MET A 1 8.68 31.69 1.18
N ARG A 2 7.88 32.28 2.08
CA ARG A 2 7.36 31.55 3.27
C ARG A 2 6.35 30.45 2.89
N GLN A 3 5.51 30.69 1.89
CA GLN A 3 4.46 29.76 1.42
C GLN A 3 5.04 28.46 0.81
N THR A 4 6.03 28.58 -0.08
CA THR A 4 6.74 27.43 -0.68
C THR A 4 7.46 26.55 0.33
N LEU A 5 7.91 27.12 1.46
CA LEU A 5 8.53 26.34 2.54
C LEU A 5 7.49 25.50 3.28
N TYR A 6 6.31 26.06 3.59
CA TYR A 6 5.22 25.31 4.22
C TYR A 6 4.76 24.13 3.37
N ASP A 7 4.63 24.32 2.05
CA ASP A 7 4.25 23.25 1.12
C ASP A 7 5.28 22.10 1.12
N GLY A 8 6.58 22.44 1.16
CA GLY A 8 7.65 21.45 1.25
C GLY A 8 7.59 20.59 2.52
N TYR A 9 7.36 21.21 3.69
CA TYR A 9 7.22 20.47 4.94
C TYR A 9 6.00 19.54 4.92
N LEU A 10 4.87 20.00 4.40
CA LEU A 10 3.65 19.19 4.30
C LEU A 10 3.87 17.93 3.45
N VAL A 11 4.59 18.04 2.33
CA VAL A 11 4.93 16.89 1.49
C VAL A 11 5.82 15.91 2.23
N ILE A 12 6.84 16.39 2.95
CA ILE A 12 7.73 15.53 3.75
C ILE A 12 6.93 14.80 4.85
N PHE A 13 6.06 15.50 5.56
CA PHE A 13 5.21 14.88 6.58
C PHE A 13 4.24 13.86 5.98
N ALA A 14 3.65 14.14 4.81
CA ALA A 14 2.75 13.20 4.13
C ALA A 14 3.49 11.95 3.65
N LEU A 15 4.71 12.11 3.11
CA LEU A 15 5.56 10.99 2.74
C LEU A 15 5.92 10.14 3.97
N ALA A 16 6.34 10.78 5.06
CA ALA A 16 6.64 10.10 6.32
C ALA A 16 5.42 9.35 6.86
N GLN A 17 4.23 9.97 6.82
CA GLN A 17 2.96 9.32 7.17
C GLN A 17 2.73 8.07 6.31
N ALA A 18 2.86 8.17 4.99
CA ALA A 18 2.63 7.05 4.08
C ALA A 18 3.59 5.88 4.34
N VAL A 19 4.87 6.17 4.60
CA VAL A 19 5.88 5.15 4.96
C VAL A 19 5.58 4.51 6.31
N ILE A 20 5.17 5.30 7.32
CA ILE A 20 4.75 4.78 8.63
C ILE A 20 3.55 3.84 8.47
N LEU A 21 2.54 4.23 7.69
CA LEU A 21 1.35 3.41 7.46
C LEU A 21 1.70 2.12 6.71
N LEU A 22 2.58 2.19 5.71
CA LEU A 22 3.10 1.01 5.01
C LEU A 22 3.78 0.05 6.00
N MET A 23 4.59 0.57 6.93
CA MET A 23 5.24 -0.23 7.96
C MET A 23 4.27 -0.76 9.02
N LEU A 24 3.19 -0.06 9.34
CA LEU A 24 2.17 -0.51 10.30
C LEU A 24 1.21 -1.55 9.72
N THR A 25 1.04 -1.58 8.39
CA THR A 25 0.09 -2.48 7.72
C THR A 25 0.29 -3.97 8.05
N PRO A 26 1.52 -4.53 8.04
CA PRO A 26 1.77 -5.92 8.47
C PRO A 26 1.43 -6.19 9.93
N LEU A 27 1.62 -5.20 10.82
CA LEU A 27 1.28 -5.34 12.24
C LEU A 27 -0.23 -5.52 12.42
N PHE A 28 -1.03 -4.66 11.79
CA PHE A 28 -2.50 -4.76 11.84
C PHE A 28 -3.00 -6.06 11.18
N THR A 29 -2.38 -6.47 10.07
CA THR A 29 -2.70 -7.76 9.44
C THR A 29 -2.42 -8.92 10.40
N GLY A 30 -1.25 -8.95 11.05
CA GLY A 30 -0.88 -9.97 12.03
C GLY A 30 -1.84 -10.05 13.22
N ILE A 31 -2.22 -8.90 13.77
CA ILE A 31 -3.23 -8.81 14.85
C ILE A 31 -4.58 -9.36 14.36
N SER A 32 -5.05 -8.94 13.18
CA SER A 32 -6.34 -9.40 12.62
C SER A 32 -6.37 -10.92 12.42
N ARG A 33 -5.26 -11.50 11.96
CA ARG A 33 -5.09 -12.95 11.78
C ARG A 33 -5.11 -13.69 13.11
N GLN A 34 -4.50 -13.11 14.15
CA GLN A 34 -4.51 -13.68 15.49
C GLN A 34 -5.92 -13.65 16.10
N ILE A 35 -6.63 -12.53 15.98
CA ILE A 35 -8.02 -12.40 16.43
C ILE A 35 -8.90 -13.45 15.73
N ARG A 36 -8.80 -13.53 14.40
CA ARG A 36 -9.55 -14.54 13.61
C ARG A 36 -9.25 -15.96 14.04
N ALA A 37 -7.98 -16.29 14.27
CA ALA A 37 -7.60 -17.63 14.73
C ALA A 37 -8.18 -17.96 16.11
N ARG A 38 -8.16 -17.00 17.06
CA ARG A 38 -8.75 -17.17 18.39
C ARG A 38 -10.27 -17.36 18.31
N MET A 39 -10.97 -16.64 17.43
CA MET A 39 -12.41 -16.83 17.20
C MET A 39 -12.74 -18.24 16.69
N HIS A 40 -11.83 -18.86 15.94
CA HIS A 40 -11.96 -20.24 15.49
C HIS A 40 -11.32 -21.26 16.45
N SER A 41 -11.00 -20.88 17.70
CA SER A 41 -10.37 -21.75 18.70
C SER A 41 -9.05 -22.40 18.24
N ARG A 42 -8.30 -21.72 17.36
CA ARG A 42 -6.98 -22.15 16.87
C ARG A 42 -5.90 -21.22 17.40
N ARG A 43 -4.69 -21.76 17.58
CA ARG A 43 -3.51 -20.93 17.87
C ARG A 43 -3.04 -20.29 16.56
N GLY A 44 -3.31 -18.99 16.42
CA GLY A 44 -2.92 -18.20 15.25
C GLY A 44 -1.41 -17.99 15.12
N PRO A 45 -0.95 -17.44 13.99
CA PRO A 45 0.43 -17.01 13.82
C PRO A 45 0.82 -15.92 14.82
N GLY A 46 2.12 -15.75 15.05
CA GLY A 46 2.63 -14.63 15.86
C GLY A 46 2.38 -13.28 15.17
N ILE A 47 2.22 -12.21 15.96
CA ILE A 47 1.95 -10.86 15.44
C ILE A 47 3.03 -10.40 14.44
N TRP A 48 4.29 -10.77 14.68
CA TRP A 48 5.44 -10.42 13.83
C TRP A 48 5.62 -11.33 12.61
N GLN A 49 4.69 -12.27 12.36
CA GLN A 49 4.81 -13.24 11.27
C GLN A 49 4.91 -12.55 9.91
N ASP A 50 4.05 -11.57 9.65
CA ASP A 50 3.97 -10.91 8.35
C ASP A 50 5.27 -10.19 7.98
N TYR A 51 5.96 -9.60 8.97
CA TYR A 51 7.29 -9.01 8.74
C TYR A 51 8.36 -10.05 8.37
N ARG A 52 8.33 -11.23 9.02
CA ARG A 52 9.26 -12.33 8.69
C ARG A 52 8.98 -12.89 7.31
N ASP A 53 7.71 -13.00 6.94
CA ASP A 53 7.29 -13.48 5.62
C ASP A 53 7.71 -12.50 4.52
N ILE A 54 7.52 -11.20 4.72
CA ILE A 54 8.02 -10.15 3.80
C ILE A 54 9.53 -10.26 3.64
N HIS A 55 10.29 -10.30 4.74
CA HIS A 55 11.74 -10.43 4.71
C HIS A 55 12.21 -11.71 4.00
N LYS A 56 11.47 -12.81 4.17
CA LYS A 56 11.72 -14.07 3.48
C LYS A 56 11.43 -13.96 1.98
N LEU A 57 10.36 -13.28 1.57
CA LEU A 57 9.99 -13.12 0.17
C LEU A 57 11.00 -12.26 -0.60
N PHE A 58 11.53 -11.20 0.00
CA PHE A 58 12.58 -10.38 -0.61
C PHE A 58 13.88 -11.14 -0.90
N LYS A 59 14.10 -12.28 -0.23
CA LYS A 59 15.26 -13.16 -0.46
C LYS A 59 15.01 -14.22 -1.54
N ARG A 60 13.77 -14.35 -2.02
CA ARG A 60 13.43 -15.34 -3.04
C ARG A 60 13.66 -14.78 -4.42
N GLN A 61 14.05 -15.66 -5.34
CA GLN A 61 14.14 -15.33 -6.76
C GLN A 61 12.75 -14.97 -7.30
N GLU A 62 12.71 -13.91 -8.09
CA GLU A 62 11.53 -13.55 -8.88
C GLU A 62 11.31 -14.60 -9.97
N VAL A 63 10.11 -15.17 -10.03
CA VAL A 63 9.71 -16.13 -11.06
C VAL A 63 8.56 -15.51 -11.85
N ALA A 64 8.79 -15.26 -13.13
CA ALA A 64 7.79 -14.74 -14.06
C ALA A 64 7.51 -15.77 -15.17
N PRO A 65 6.25 -15.96 -15.59
CA PRO A 65 5.91 -16.80 -16.74
C PRO A 65 6.60 -16.32 -18.03
N ILE A 66 6.92 -17.26 -18.93
CA ILE A 66 7.56 -16.94 -20.22
C ILE A 66 6.66 -16.06 -21.10
N SER A 67 5.35 -16.28 -21.05
CA SER A 67 4.33 -15.48 -21.75
C SER A 67 3.96 -14.18 -21.04
N SER A 68 4.57 -13.85 -19.89
CA SER A 68 4.20 -12.64 -19.15
C SER A 68 4.56 -11.36 -19.90
N GLY A 69 3.57 -10.53 -20.11
CA GLY A 69 3.73 -9.22 -20.72
C GLY A 69 4.16 -8.13 -19.73
N LEU A 70 3.98 -6.88 -20.18
CA LEU A 70 4.38 -5.68 -19.46
C LEU A 70 3.45 -5.37 -18.28
N MET A 71 2.16 -5.73 -18.36
CA MET A 71 1.18 -5.43 -17.32
C MET A 71 1.46 -6.25 -16.06
N PHE A 72 1.90 -7.50 -16.21
CA PHE A 72 2.36 -8.32 -15.09
C PHE A 72 3.51 -7.67 -14.31
N ARG A 73 4.51 -7.12 -15.03
CA ARG A 73 5.69 -6.49 -14.42
C ARG A 73 5.40 -5.12 -13.81
N LEU A 74 4.46 -4.36 -14.38
CA LEU A 74 4.07 -3.06 -13.86
C LEU A 74 3.20 -3.15 -12.60
N MET A 75 2.42 -4.23 -12.46
CA MET A 75 1.40 -4.34 -11.42
C MET A 75 1.92 -4.07 -10.00
N PRO A 76 3.06 -4.65 -9.53
CA PRO A 76 3.57 -4.38 -8.19
C PRO A 76 3.86 -2.89 -7.94
N TRP A 77 4.36 -2.18 -8.96
CA TRP A 77 4.66 -0.75 -8.90
C TRP A 77 3.39 0.10 -8.89
N VAL A 78 2.38 -0.27 -9.68
CA VAL A 78 1.06 0.40 -9.69
C VAL A 78 0.38 0.25 -8.32
N LEU A 79 0.43 -0.94 -7.71
CA LEU A 79 -0.11 -1.14 -6.37
C LEU A 79 0.60 -0.28 -5.32
N ILE A 80 1.93 -0.33 -5.24
CA ILE A 80 2.67 0.41 -4.20
C ILE A 80 2.47 1.92 -4.38
N SER A 81 2.57 2.42 -5.61
CA SER A 81 2.40 3.85 -5.90
C SER A 81 0.98 4.35 -5.59
N SER A 82 -0.05 3.63 -6.05
CA SER A 82 -1.45 4.01 -5.77
C SER A 82 -1.77 4.00 -4.27
N MET A 83 -1.31 2.99 -3.52
CA MET A 83 -1.52 2.94 -2.07
C MET A 83 -0.76 4.04 -1.32
N LEU A 84 0.47 4.40 -1.75
CA LEU A 84 1.22 5.50 -1.16
C LEU A 84 0.54 6.84 -1.41
N VAL A 85 0.08 7.10 -2.64
CA VAL A 85 -0.67 8.32 -2.97
C VAL A 85 -1.96 8.39 -2.14
N LEU A 86 -2.69 7.28 -2.00
CA LEU A 86 -3.88 7.19 -1.15
C LEU A 86 -3.54 7.53 0.32
N ALA A 87 -2.45 6.97 0.85
CA ALA A 87 -2.00 7.19 2.21
C ALA A 87 -1.52 8.64 2.48
N MET A 88 -1.00 9.33 1.46
CA MET A 88 -0.65 10.75 1.52
C MET A 88 -1.88 11.66 1.44
N ALA A 89 -2.91 11.25 0.69
CA ALA A 89 -4.11 12.04 0.46
C ALA A 89 -5.05 12.08 1.68
N ILE A 90 -5.12 10.97 2.43
CA ILE A 90 -5.99 10.86 3.61
C ILE A 90 -5.35 11.58 4.82
N PRO A 91 -6.03 12.56 5.43
CA PRO A 91 -5.54 13.25 6.62
C PRO A 91 -5.70 12.35 7.86
N LEU A 92 -4.67 11.57 8.20
CA LEU A 92 -4.67 10.70 9.38
C LEU A 92 -3.96 11.34 10.57
N PHE A 93 -2.78 11.93 10.35
CA PHE A 93 -2.01 12.62 11.40
C PHE A 93 -1.85 14.13 11.12
N ILE A 94 -1.99 14.54 9.86
CA ILE A 94 -1.88 15.94 9.42
C ILE A 94 -3.28 16.47 9.17
N THR A 95 -3.65 17.58 9.81
CA THR A 95 -4.98 18.22 9.67
C THR A 95 -5.19 18.94 8.33
N VAL A 96 -4.11 19.14 7.57
CA VAL A 96 -4.10 19.74 6.24
C VAL A 96 -3.46 18.78 5.26
N SER A 97 -4.23 18.34 4.25
CA SER A 97 -3.70 17.54 3.16
C SER A 97 -2.78 18.41 2.27
N PRO A 98 -1.60 17.93 1.86
CA PRO A 98 -0.78 18.61 0.85
C PRO A 98 -1.53 18.75 -0.48
N PHE A 99 -2.51 17.88 -0.72
CA PHE A 99 -3.37 17.88 -1.89
C PHE A 99 -4.68 18.60 -1.58
N ALA A 100 -4.61 19.92 -1.33
CA ALA A 100 -5.76 20.74 -0.96
C ALA A 100 -6.96 20.69 -1.93
N GLY A 101 -6.80 20.16 -3.15
CA GLY A 101 -7.88 19.91 -4.11
C GLY A 101 -7.89 18.51 -4.76
N GLY A 102 -6.96 17.62 -4.43
CA GLY A 102 -6.82 16.29 -5.08
C GLY A 102 -7.11 15.09 -4.17
N GLY A 103 -7.34 15.32 -2.87
CA GLY A 103 -7.66 14.28 -1.90
C GLY A 103 -9.16 14.06 -1.69
N ASP A 104 -9.99 14.33 -2.70
CA ASP A 104 -11.43 14.15 -2.56
C ASP A 104 -11.86 12.68 -2.67
N LEU A 105 -13.08 12.38 -2.21
CA LEU A 105 -13.60 11.02 -2.19
C LEU A 105 -13.61 10.37 -3.59
N ILE A 106 -13.90 11.16 -4.62
CA ILE A 106 -13.95 10.69 -6.01
C ILE A 106 -12.56 10.22 -6.44
N THR A 107 -11.53 11.04 -6.23
CA THR A 107 -10.15 10.71 -6.57
C THR A 107 -9.67 9.48 -5.83
N LEU A 108 -10.00 9.33 -4.54
CA LEU A 108 -9.66 8.14 -3.75
C LEU A 108 -10.32 6.87 -4.32
N ILE A 109 -11.60 6.94 -4.69
CA ILE A 109 -12.32 5.82 -5.31
C ILE A 109 -11.69 5.44 -6.66
N TYR A 110 -11.39 6.42 -7.51
CA TYR A 110 -10.76 6.16 -8.80
C TYR A 110 -9.34 5.59 -8.65
N LEU A 111 -8.57 6.02 -7.65
CA LEU A 111 -7.25 5.49 -7.36
C LEU A 111 -7.32 4.01 -6.90
N LEU A 112 -8.30 3.67 -6.07
CA LEU A 112 -8.58 2.29 -5.70
C LEU A 112 -9.05 1.46 -6.90
N ALA A 113 -9.89 2.02 -7.76
CA ALA A 113 -10.35 1.36 -9.00
C ALA A 113 -9.19 1.12 -9.98
N LEU A 114 -8.27 2.08 -10.10
CA LEU A 114 -7.07 1.99 -10.95
C LEU A 114 -6.21 0.78 -10.56
N PHE A 115 -5.86 0.64 -9.28
CA PHE A 115 -5.12 -0.53 -8.81
C PHE A 115 -5.86 -1.84 -9.14
N ARG A 116 -7.17 -1.92 -8.88
CA ARG A 116 -7.96 -3.14 -9.14
C ARG A 116 -8.00 -3.48 -10.63
N PHE A 117 -8.10 -2.48 -11.50
CA PHE A 117 -8.05 -2.65 -12.94
C PHE A 117 -6.71 -3.24 -13.40
N PHE A 118 -5.59 -2.66 -12.97
CA PHE A 118 -4.25 -3.18 -13.30
C PHE A 118 -3.99 -4.55 -12.70
N PHE A 119 -4.50 -4.83 -11.50
CA PHE A 119 -4.42 -6.16 -10.90
C PHE A 119 -5.14 -7.20 -11.75
N ALA A 120 -6.36 -6.92 -12.21
CA ALA A 120 -7.09 -7.81 -13.11
C ALA A 120 -6.35 -8.00 -14.45
N LEU A 121 -5.86 -6.92 -15.04
CA LEU A 121 -5.12 -6.95 -16.30
C LEU A 121 -3.82 -7.76 -16.18
N SER A 122 -3.11 -7.65 -15.06
CA SER A 122 -1.89 -8.43 -14.79
C SER A 122 -2.12 -9.94 -14.77
N GLY A 123 -3.32 -10.38 -14.36
CA GLY A 123 -3.69 -11.79 -14.36
C GLY A 123 -3.94 -12.30 -15.78
N LEU A 124 -4.60 -11.49 -16.62
CA LEU A 124 -4.83 -11.81 -18.04
C LEU A 124 -3.52 -11.83 -18.84
N ASP A 125 -2.56 -10.96 -18.51
CA ASP A 125 -1.29 -10.81 -19.24
C ASP A 125 -0.29 -11.96 -19.00
N THR A 126 -0.65 -12.95 -18.17
CA THR A 126 0.18 -14.14 -17.90
C THR A 126 -0.32 -15.42 -18.55
N GLY A 127 -1.46 -15.37 -19.25
CA GLY A 127 -2.14 -16.51 -19.88
C GLY A 127 -2.52 -16.24 -21.32
#